data_AF-E8T7R8-F1
#
_entry.id   AF-E8T7R8-F1
#
_cell.length_a   1.000
_cell.length_b   1.000
_cell.length_c   1.000
_cell.angle_alpha   90.00
_cell.angle_beta   90.00
_cell.angle_gamma   90.00
#
_symmetry.space_group_name_H-M   'P 1'
#
loop_
_entity.id
_entity.type
_entity.pdbx_description
1 polymer ?
#
loop_
_entity_poly.entity_id
_entity_poly.type
_entity_poly.pdbx_seq_one_letter_code
_entity_poly.pdbx_strand_id
1 'polypeptide(L)'
;MSAIVMAAIVATFCYPLISSLILKMTERTRDEFADLVRKLLVDPSVSEDRKVFISSMVDDVFDWRFMAMASVVFPLVVLTHRVERDLTGEDRAFFEREDAKRLIVLHMKSVMAASPIFTIVFLITSTLALLLKVFSLGMSIRILAWADTVKNVSPAAGRHHFMRLAS
;
A
#
# COMPACT_ATOMS: atom_id res chain seq x y z
N MET A 1 2.83 34.94 -20.48
CA MET A 1 2.05 34.11 -19.54
C MET A 1 2.97 32.99 -19.06
N SER A 2 3.26 32.89 -17.77
CA SER A 2 4.24 31.91 -17.27
C SER A 2 3.70 30.48 -17.38
N ALA A 3 4.58 29.49 -17.57
CA ALA A 3 4.21 28.08 -17.63
C ALA A 3 3.39 27.62 -16.40
N ILE A 4 3.64 28.25 -15.25
CA ILE A 4 2.91 28.03 -13.99
C ILE A 4 1.42 28.42 -14.13
N VAL A 5 1.13 29.58 -14.74
CA VAL A 5 -0.25 30.04 -14.95
C VAL A 5 -0.99 29.13 -15.92
N MET A 6 -0.32 28.69 -16.99
CA MET A 6 -0.90 27.75 -17.95
C MET A 6 -1.15 26.37 -17.33
N ALA A 7 -0.22 25.86 -16.53
CA ALA A 7 -0.40 24.62 -15.78
C ALA A 7 -1.55 24.72 -14.76
N ALA A 8 -1.67 25.84 -14.06
CA ALA A 8 -2.76 26.07 -13.11
C ALA A 8 -4.13 26.12 -13.79
N ILE A 9 -4.24 26.79 -14.95
CA ILE A 9 -5.46 26.82 -15.75
C ILE A 9 -5.82 25.41 -16.21
N VAL A 10 -4.89 24.68 -16.83
CA VAL A 10 -5.11 23.31 -17.28
C VAL A 10 -5.53 22.42 -16.11
N ALA A 11 -4.85 22.49 -14.96
CA ALA A 11 -5.23 21.73 -13.78
C ALA A 11 -6.66 22.08 -13.32
N THR A 12 -7.00 23.37 -13.25
CA THR A 12 -8.32 23.81 -12.76
C THR A 12 -9.47 23.38 -13.67
N PHE A 13 -9.27 23.41 -14.99
CA PHE A 13 -10.33 23.07 -15.97
C PHE A 13 -10.35 21.60 -16.37
N CYS A 14 -9.20 20.93 -16.47
CA CYS A 14 -9.14 19.52 -16.84
C CYS A 14 -9.38 18.59 -15.65
N TYR A 15 -9.06 18.99 -14.42
CA TYR A 15 -9.26 18.13 -13.24
C TYR A 15 -10.74 17.76 -13.00
N PRO A 16 -11.72 18.68 -13.05
CA PRO A 16 -13.13 18.33 -12.90
C PRO A 16 -13.63 17.37 -13.97
N LEU A 17 -13.18 17.54 -15.22
CA LEU A 17 -13.54 16.66 -16.34
C LEU A 17 -12.98 15.25 -16.15
N ILE A 18 -11.68 15.15 -15.83
CA ILE A 18 -11.00 13.87 -15.58
C ILE A 18 -11.61 13.18 -14.35
N SER A 19 -11.82 13.93 -13.27
CA SER A 19 -12.46 13.41 -12.05
C SER A 19 -13.86 12.88 -12.34
N SER A 20 -14.68 13.62 -13.09
CA SER A 20 -16.03 13.19 -13.46
C SER A 20 -16.02 11.92 -14.32
N LEU A 21 -15.08 11.81 -15.27
CA LEU A 21 -14.90 10.61 -16.08
C LEU A 21 -14.53 9.39 -15.21
N ILE A 22 -13.57 9.56 -14.29
CA ILE A 22 -13.12 8.51 -13.37
C ILE A 22 -14.26 8.08 -12.44
N LEU A 23 -15.02 9.04 -11.89
CA LEU A 23 -16.18 8.77 -11.04
C LEU A 23 -17.24 7.95 -11.79
N LYS A 24 -17.51 8.28 -13.05
CA LYS A 24 -18.45 7.52 -13.88
C LYS A 24 -17.93 6.12 -14.20
N MET A 25 -16.64 5.98 -14.49
CA MET A 25 -16.03 4.66 -14.74
C MET A 25 -15.99 3.77 -13.49
N THR A 26 -16.01 4.35 -12.30
CA THR A 26 -15.91 3.64 -11.02
C THR A 26 -17.24 3.50 -10.28
N GLU A 27 -18.33 4.02 -10.84
CA GLU A 27 -19.69 3.94 -10.30
C GLU A 27 -20.06 2.51 -9.87
N ARG A 28 -19.96 1.55 -10.79
CA ARG A 28 -20.21 0.13 -10.48
C ARG A 28 -19.37 -0.41 -9.33
N THR A 29 -18.10 0.00 -9.23
CA THR A 29 -17.21 -0.45 -8.14
C THR A 29 -17.65 0.12 -6.80
N ARG A 30 -18.12 1.38 -6.79
CA ARG A 30 -18.63 2.05 -5.58
C ARG A 30 -19.96 1.46 -5.13
N ASP A 31 -20.82 1.08 -6.07
CA ASP A 31 -22.08 0.39 -5.76
C ASP A 31 -21.81 -0.99 -5.16
N GLU A 32 -20.95 -1.79 -5.79
CA GLU A 32 -20.53 -3.10 -5.25
C GLU A 32 -19.87 -2.96 -3.87
N PHE A 33 -19.10 -1.89 -3.64
CA PHE A 33 -18.53 -1.58 -2.33
C PHE A 33 -19.61 -1.27 -1.30
N ALA A 34 -20.55 -0.38 -1.62
CA ALA A 34 -21.63 0.02 -0.72
C ALA A 34 -22.53 -1.17 -0.33
N ASP A 35 -22.85 -2.04 -1.29
CA ASP A 35 -23.63 -3.25 -1.05
C ASP A 35 -22.91 -4.22 -0.10
N LEU A 36 -21.61 -4.42 -0.31
CA LEU A 36 -20.80 -5.31 0.52
C LEU A 36 -20.62 -4.77 1.93
N VAL A 37 -20.39 -3.46 2.08
CA VAL A 37 -20.37 -2.76 3.37
C VAL A 37 -21.70 -2.98 4.10
N ARG A 38 -22.83 -2.72 3.45
CA ARG A 38 -24.16 -2.89 4.05
C ARG A 38 -24.39 -4.33 4.50
N LYS A 39 -24.01 -5.32 3.68
CA LYS A 39 -24.11 -6.74 4.01
C LYS A 39 -23.30 -7.09 5.27
N LEU A 40 -22.05 -6.62 5.36
CA LEU A 40 -21.16 -6.94 6.48
C LEU A 40 -21.52 -6.21 7.78
N LEU A 41 -22.10 -5.01 7.70
CA LEU A 41 -22.54 -4.27 8.89
C LEU A 41 -23.76 -4.92 9.57
N VAL A 42 -24.62 -5.59 8.79
CA VAL A 42 -25.82 -6.28 9.29
C VAL A 42 -25.53 -7.75 9.68
N ASP A 43 -24.39 -8.30 9.26
CA ASP A 43 -23.99 -9.67 9.55
C ASP A 43 -23.70 -9.86 11.07
N PRO A 44 -24.46 -10.73 11.78
CA PRO A 44 -24.24 -10.97 13.20
C PRO A 44 -22.94 -11.74 13.50
N SER A 45 -22.30 -12.34 12.48
CA SER A 45 -21.00 -13.01 12.62
C SER A 45 -19.81 -12.04 12.69
N VAL A 46 -20.04 -10.76 12.42
CA VAL A 46 -19.01 -9.71 12.44
C VAL A 46 -19.06 -8.99 13.79
N SER A 47 -17.92 -8.94 14.49
CA SER A 47 -17.81 -8.23 15.77
C SER A 47 -18.01 -6.71 15.60
N GLU A 48 -18.47 -6.04 16.65
CA GLU A 48 -18.72 -4.60 16.62
C GLU A 48 -17.46 -3.78 16.30
N ASP A 49 -16.29 -4.16 16.82
CA ASP A 49 -15.01 -3.50 16.49
C ASP A 49 -14.72 -3.54 14.98
N ARG A 50 -15.08 -4.64 14.30
CA ARG A 50 -14.90 -4.76 12.85
C ARG A 50 -15.94 -3.96 12.07
N LYS A 51 -17.14 -3.81 12.60
CA LYS A 51 -18.14 -2.91 12.00
C LYS A 51 -17.68 -1.46 12.08
N VAL A 52 -17.05 -1.05 13.18
CA VAL A 52 -16.42 0.27 13.30
C VAL A 52 -15.33 0.44 12.24
N PHE A 53 -14.45 -0.55 12.07
CA PHE A 53 -13.43 -0.53 11.00
C PHE A 53 -14.05 -0.45 9.60
N ILE A 54 -15.07 -1.26 9.29
CA ILE A 54 -15.75 -1.23 8.00
C ILE A 54 -16.42 0.14 7.77
N SER A 55 -16.99 0.74 8.81
CA SER A 55 -17.57 2.08 8.73
C SER A 55 -16.50 3.13 8.43
N SER A 56 -15.34 3.08 9.09
CA SER A 56 -14.25 4.02 8.80
C SER A 56 -13.74 3.90 7.36
N MET A 57 -13.75 2.69 6.79
CA MET A 57 -13.39 2.49 5.37
C MET A 57 -14.33 3.23 4.41
N VAL A 58 -15.58 3.52 4.79
CA VAL A 58 -16.49 4.32 3.97
C VAL A 58 -16.08 5.80 4.00
N ASP A 59 -15.77 6.31 5.19
CA ASP A 59 -15.34 7.69 5.38
C ASP A 59 -14.03 7.98 4.63
N ASP A 60 -13.10 7.02 4.67
CA ASP A 60 -11.81 7.08 3.99
C ASP A 60 -11.94 7.24 2.45
N VAL A 61 -13.03 6.76 1.83
CA VAL A 61 -13.26 6.97 0.38
C VAL A 61 -13.46 8.44 0.03
N PHE A 62 -13.96 9.24 0.96
CA PHE A 62 -14.24 10.66 0.77
C PHE A 62 -13.14 11.58 1.33
N ASP A 63 -12.22 11.06 2.15
CA ASP A 63 -11.13 11.85 2.72
C ASP A 63 -9.86 11.81 1.85
N TRP A 64 -9.56 12.92 1.17
CA TRP A 64 -8.31 13.07 0.41
C TRP A 64 -7.05 12.92 1.28
N ARG A 65 -7.14 13.21 2.58
CA ARG A 65 -6.03 13.11 3.53
C ARG A 65 -5.63 11.66 3.74
N PHE A 66 -6.59 10.73 3.71
CA PHE A 66 -6.30 9.31 3.81
C PHE A 66 -5.35 8.87 2.69
N MET A 67 -5.68 9.18 1.43
CA MET A 67 -4.83 8.79 0.30
C MET A 67 -3.49 9.55 0.29
N ALA A 68 -3.48 10.81 0.73
CA ALA A 68 -2.24 11.56 0.91
C ALA A 68 -1.33 10.89 1.96
N MET A 69 -1.86 10.50 3.12
CA MET A 69 -1.09 9.76 4.12
C MET A 69 -0.67 8.39 3.61
N ALA A 70 -1.55 7.64 2.96
CA ALA A 70 -1.25 6.33 2.38
C ALA A 70 -0.08 6.41 1.39
N SER A 71 -0.03 7.46 0.55
CA SER A 71 1.05 7.70 -0.42
C SER A 71 2.44 7.89 0.18
N VAL A 72 2.52 8.26 1.47
CA VAL A 72 3.77 8.47 2.20
C VAL A 72 4.05 7.32 3.16
N VAL A 73 3.05 6.89 3.93
CA VAL A 73 3.19 5.88 4.99
C VAL A 73 3.41 4.49 4.40
N PHE A 74 2.65 4.11 3.37
CA PHE A 74 2.72 2.75 2.82
C PHE A 74 4.11 2.39 2.26
N PRO A 75 4.78 3.23 1.46
CA PRO A 75 6.17 2.98 1.03
C PRO A 75 7.13 2.77 2.21
N LEU A 76 7.02 3.56 3.28
CA LEU A 76 7.87 3.42 4.46
C LEU A 76 7.63 2.09 5.18
N VAL A 77 6.37 1.68 5.27
CA VAL A 77 5.96 0.42 5.87
C VAL A 77 6.50 -0.77 5.06
N VAL A 78 6.44 -0.70 3.72
CA VAL A 78 7.02 -1.72 2.82
C VAL A 78 8.52 -1.89 3.06
N LEU A 79 9.25 -0.79 3.29
CA LEU A 79 10.69 -0.81 3.57
C LEU A 79 11.04 -1.36 4.97
N THR A 80 10.17 -1.16 5.96
CA THR A 80 10.48 -1.42 7.38
C THR A 80 9.96 -2.75 7.93
N HIS A 81 9.27 -3.58 7.13
CA HIS A 81 8.72 -4.89 7.52
C HIS A 81 7.80 -4.87 8.77
N ARG A 82 7.25 -3.72 9.15
CA ARG A 82 6.49 -3.59 10.41
C ARG A 82 5.10 -4.23 10.41
N VAL A 83 4.51 -4.54 9.26
CA VAL A 83 3.09 -4.98 9.17
C VAL A 83 2.83 -6.36 9.77
N GLU A 84 3.80 -7.28 9.72
CA GLU A 84 3.54 -8.67 10.14
C GLU A 84 3.47 -8.85 11.67
N ARG A 85 3.97 -7.89 12.45
CA ARG A 85 4.15 -8.04 13.89
C ARG A 85 2.92 -7.74 14.74
N ASP A 86 1.94 -7.00 14.22
CA ASP A 86 0.87 -6.41 15.05
C ASP A 86 -0.54 -6.99 14.80
N LEU A 87 -0.70 -7.97 13.90
CA LEU A 87 -2.01 -8.58 13.63
C LEU A 87 -2.34 -9.70 14.63
N THR A 88 -3.46 -9.58 15.33
CA THR A 88 -3.97 -10.66 16.19
C THR A 88 -4.45 -11.87 15.36
N GLY A 89 -4.55 -13.05 15.98
CA GLY A 89 -5.01 -14.26 15.29
C GLY A 89 -6.45 -14.14 14.75
N GLU A 90 -7.30 -13.39 15.46
CA GLU A 90 -8.66 -13.12 15.02
C GLU A 90 -8.68 -12.20 13.78
N ASP A 91 -7.86 -11.16 13.75
CA ASP A 91 -7.75 -10.24 12.61
C ASP A 91 -7.29 -10.98 11.35
N ARG A 92 -6.33 -11.90 11.47
CA ARG A 92 -5.91 -12.74 10.34
C ARG A 92 -7.08 -13.56 9.79
N ALA A 93 -7.86 -14.21 10.66
CA ALA A 93 -9.02 -14.99 10.23
C ALA A 93 -10.09 -14.12 9.53
N PHE A 94 -10.23 -12.85 9.91
CA PHE A 94 -11.09 -11.91 9.19
C PHE A 94 -10.58 -11.59 7.80
N PHE A 95 -9.32 -11.17 7.73
CA PHE A 95 -8.68 -10.77 6.47
C PHE A 95 -8.50 -11.94 5.51
N GLU A 96 -8.59 -13.17 6.00
CA GLU A 96 -8.61 -14.37 5.18
C GLU A 96 -9.97 -14.64 4.51
N ARG A 97 -11.10 -14.15 5.07
CA ARG A 97 -12.44 -14.27 4.49
C ARG A 97 -12.48 -13.64 3.09
N GLU A 98 -13.13 -14.31 2.15
CA GLU A 98 -13.25 -13.83 0.77
C GLU A 98 -13.98 -12.48 0.68
N ASP A 99 -15.05 -12.31 1.47
CA ASP A 99 -15.80 -11.05 1.56
C ASP A 99 -14.92 -9.89 2.07
N ALA A 100 -14.04 -10.13 3.05
CA ALA A 100 -13.15 -9.10 3.59
C ALA A 100 -12.04 -8.71 2.59
N LYS A 101 -11.47 -9.69 1.89
CA LYS A 101 -10.51 -9.44 0.79
C LYS A 101 -11.16 -8.62 -0.32
N ARG A 102 -12.38 -9.00 -0.72
CA ARG A 102 -13.14 -8.27 -1.74
C ARG A 102 -13.45 -6.85 -1.29
N LEU A 103 -13.83 -6.66 -0.01
CA LEU A 103 -14.08 -5.33 0.57
C LEU A 103 -12.84 -4.43 0.48
N ILE A 104 -11.67 -4.93 0.89
CA ILE A 104 -10.41 -4.17 0.83
C ILE A 104 -10.07 -3.78 -0.60
N VAL A 105 -10.22 -4.69 -1.56
CA VAL A 105 -9.95 -4.41 -2.97
C VAL A 105 -10.90 -3.35 -3.52
N LEU A 106 -12.20 -3.46 -3.22
CA LEU A 106 -13.21 -2.49 -3.65
C LEU A 106 -12.99 -1.11 -3.00
N HIS A 107 -12.65 -1.09 -1.71
CA HIS A 107 -12.27 0.11 -0.97
C HIS A 107 -11.07 0.81 -1.62
N MET A 108 -9.97 0.09 -1.84
CA MET A 108 -8.76 0.65 -2.47
C MET A 108 -9.03 1.21 -3.87
N LYS A 109 -9.80 0.50 -4.70
CA LYS A 109 -10.21 1.01 -6.02
C LYS A 109 -11.03 2.29 -5.90
N SER A 110 -11.95 2.35 -4.93
CA SER A 110 -12.81 3.52 -4.70
C SER A 110 -12.01 4.73 -4.21
N VAL A 111 -11.10 4.55 -3.25
CA VAL A 111 -10.18 5.59 -2.77
C VAL A 111 -9.29 6.10 -3.91
N MET A 112 -8.69 5.18 -4.68
CA MET A 112 -7.81 5.54 -5.78
C MET A 112 -8.52 6.34 -6.88
N ALA A 113 -9.78 6.00 -7.14
CA ALA A 113 -10.63 6.71 -8.09
C ALA A 113 -11.02 8.10 -7.60
N ALA A 114 -11.31 8.25 -6.30
CA ALA A 114 -11.64 9.53 -5.68
C ALA A 114 -10.44 10.50 -5.65
N SER A 115 -9.21 9.97 -5.60
CA SER A 115 -7.98 10.76 -5.46
C SER A 115 -6.93 10.47 -6.55
N PRO A 116 -7.17 10.78 -7.84
CA PRO A 116 -6.28 10.39 -8.94
C PRO A 116 -4.83 10.91 -8.81
N ILE A 117 -4.65 12.12 -8.28
CA ILE A 117 -3.32 12.72 -8.08
C ILE A 117 -2.53 11.91 -7.05
N PHE A 118 -3.12 11.65 -5.88
CA PHE A 118 -2.47 10.88 -4.83
C PHE A 118 -2.29 9.41 -5.19
N THR A 119 -3.14 8.86 -6.06
CA THR A 119 -2.94 7.55 -6.69
C THR A 119 -1.66 7.50 -7.51
N ILE A 120 -1.40 8.50 -8.35
CA ILE A 120 -0.16 8.57 -9.13
C ILE A 120 1.05 8.68 -8.21
N VAL A 121 0.99 9.54 -7.20
CA VAL A 121 2.06 9.68 -6.20
C VAL A 121 2.31 8.36 -5.49
N PHE A 122 1.25 7.69 -5.00
CA PHE A 122 1.32 6.39 -4.35
C PHE A 122 1.96 5.33 -5.25
N LEU A 123 1.59 5.28 -6.53
CA LEU A 123 2.18 4.33 -7.48
C LEU A 123 3.67 4.56 -7.65
N ILE A 124 4.10 5.83 -7.80
CA ILE A 124 5.51 6.19 -7.94
C ILE A 124 6.28 5.83 -6.67
N THR A 125 5.80 6.25 -5.50
CA THR A 125 6.50 6.05 -4.23
C THR A 125 6.56 4.58 -3.84
N SER A 126 5.46 3.83 -4.02
CA SER A 126 5.41 2.39 -3.72
C SER A 126 6.28 1.58 -4.68
N THR A 127 6.31 1.93 -5.97
CA THR A 127 7.20 1.28 -6.96
C THR A 127 8.65 1.51 -6.60
N LEU A 128 9.02 2.76 -6.28
CA LEU A 128 10.39 3.09 -5.87
C LEU A 128 10.80 2.33 -4.60
N ALA A 129 9.92 2.29 -3.58
CA ALA A 129 10.17 1.54 -2.36
C ALA A 129 10.34 0.04 -2.61
N LEU A 130 9.52 -0.55 -3.48
CA LEU A 130 9.64 -1.95 -3.87
C LEU A 130 10.97 -2.22 -4.59
N LEU A 131 11.36 -1.37 -5.54
CA LEU A 131 12.63 -1.48 -6.25
C LEU A 131 13.83 -1.41 -5.28
N LEU A 132 13.80 -0.46 -4.34
CA LEU A 132 14.84 -0.35 -3.30
C LEU A 132 14.90 -1.60 -2.43
N LYS A 133 13.75 -2.17 -2.05
CA LYS A 133 13.69 -3.40 -1.26
C LYS A 133 14.25 -4.60 -2.03
N VAL A 134 13.83 -4.79 -3.28
CA VAL A 134 14.34 -5.87 -4.15
C VAL A 134 15.84 -5.72 -4.39
N PHE A 135 16.31 -4.50 -4.63
CA PHE A 135 17.73 -4.20 -4.77
C PHE A 135 18.51 -4.52 -3.49
N SER A 136 18.00 -4.08 -2.32
CA SER A 136 18.62 -4.37 -1.02
C SER A 136 18.71 -5.87 -0.76
N LEU A 137 17.65 -6.64 -1.02
CA LEU A 137 17.64 -8.09 -0.87
C LEU A 137 18.62 -8.75 -1.85
N GLY A 138 18.65 -8.32 -3.10
CA GLY A 138 19.58 -8.82 -4.11
C GLY A 138 21.05 -8.56 -3.76
N MET A 139 21.36 -7.39 -3.20
CA MET A 139 22.69 -7.05 -2.71
C MET A 139 23.08 -7.93 -1.51
N SER A 140 22.18 -8.14 -0.55
CA SER A 140 22.41 -9.05 0.58
C SER A 140 22.73 -10.48 0.13
N ILE A 141 22.00 -11.01 -0.86
CA ILE A 141 22.26 -12.34 -1.44
C ILE A 141 23.64 -12.39 -2.10
N ARG A 142 24.04 -11.36 -2.84
CA ARG A 142 25.38 -11.29 -3.47
C ARG A 142 26.50 -11.22 -2.43
N ILE A 143 26.31 -10.46 -1.34
CA ILE A 143 27.27 -10.38 -0.24
C ILE A 143 27.44 -11.76 0.42
N LEU A 144 26.33 -12.47 0.67
CA LEU A 144 26.36 -13.82 1.25
C LEU A 144 27.05 -14.82 0.30
N ALA A 145 26.72 -14.81 -0.99
CA ALA A 145 27.35 -15.67 -1.99
C ALA A 145 28.87 -15.40 -2.14
N TRP A 146 29.27 -14.13 -2.08
CA TRP A 146 30.68 -13.76 -2.06
C TRP A 146 31.38 -14.23 -0.78
N ALA A 147 30.76 -14.05 0.38
CA ALA A 147 31.29 -14.51 1.66
C ALA A 147 31.49 -16.04 1.68
N ASP A 148 30.54 -16.80 1.13
CA ASP A 148 30.67 -18.26 0.97
C ASP A 148 31.78 -18.64 -0.01
N THR A 149 31.91 -17.91 -1.12
CA THR A 149 33.00 -18.13 -2.08
C THR A 149 34.36 -17.86 -1.45
N VAL A 150 34.51 -16.77 -0.70
CA VAL A 150 35.75 -16.43 0.03
C VAL A 150 36.08 -17.50 1.07
N LYS A 151 35.08 -18.00 1.80
CA LYS A 151 35.24 -19.08 2.78
C LYS A 151 35.72 -20.38 2.14
N ASN A 152 35.24 -20.69 0.93
CA ASN A 152 35.63 -21.89 0.18
C ASN A 152 37.03 -21.77 -0.46
N VAL A 153 37.46 -20.57 -0.85
CA VAL A 153 38.76 -20.33 -1.49
C VAL A 153 39.90 -20.10 -0.47
N SER A 154 39.61 -19.51 0.70
CA SER A 154 40.59 -19.33 1.79
C SER A 154 39.93 -19.43 3.17
N PRO A 155 39.97 -20.61 3.82
CA PRO A 155 39.37 -20.83 5.14
C PRO A 155 39.95 -19.95 6.25
N ALA A 156 41.20 -19.49 6.09
CA ALA A 156 41.90 -18.63 7.05
C ALA A 156 41.43 -17.16 6.99
N ALA A 157 41.09 -16.64 5.80
CA ALA A 157 40.57 -15.28 5.63
C ALA A 157 39.09 -15.17 6.06
N GLY A 158 38.30 -16.23 5.87
CA GLY A 158 36.89 -16.28 6.28
C GLY A 158 36.69 -16.16 7.80
N ARG A 159 37.60 -16.67 8.62
CA ARG A 159 37.51 -16.56 10.10
C ARG A 159 37.70 -15.13 10.61
N HIS A 160 38.57 -14.34 9.99
CA HIS A 160 38.84 -12.97 10.43
C HIS A 160 37.72 -11.98 10.06
N HIS A 161 37.04 -12.17 8.93
CA HIS A 161 35.94 -11.30 8.52
C HIS A 161 34.65 -11.51 9.34
N PHE A 162 34.34 -12.75 9.74
CA PHE A 162 33.15 -13.04 10.56
C PHE A 162 33.28 -12.54 12.02
N MET A 163 34.49 -12.59 12.62
CA MET A 163 34.69 -12.05 13.98
C MET A 163 34.50 -10.53 14.08
N ARG A 164 34.69 -9.79 12.97
CA ARG A 164 34.52 -8.32 12.92
C ARG A 164 33.09 -7.86 12.66
N LEU A 165 32.22 -8.74 12.16
CA LEU A 165 30.80 -8.46 11.92
C LEU A 165 29.90 -8.89 13.10
N ALA A 166 30.45 -9.66 14.04
CA ALA A 166 29.77 -10.14 15.25
C ALA A 166 30.08 -9.31 16.52
N SER A 167 30.88 -8.25 16.38
CA SER A 167 31.14 -7.21 17.39
C SER A 167 30.45 -5.91 17.00
#